data_AF-A0A5J5AAJ3-F1
#
_entry.id   AF-A0A5J5AAJ3-F1
#
_cell.length_a   1.000
_cell.length_b   1.000
_cell.length_c   1.000
_cell.angle_alpha   90.00
_cell.angle_beta   90.00
_cell.angle_gamma   90.00
#
_symmetry.space_group_name_H-M   'P 1'
#
loop_
_entity.id
_entity.type
_entity.pdbx_description
1 polymer ?
#
loop_
_entity_poly.entity_id
_entity_poly.type
_entity_poly.pdbx_seq_one_letter_code
_entity_poly.pdbx_strand_id
1 'polypeptide(L)' 'MAGGKAAAEFEDLLPMMADKLGGEGLISELCNGFRLLMDTEKEVITFESLKKNSALLELQDLRDDELLSMIREGIRDLV' A
#
# COMPACT_ATOMS: atom_id res chain seq x y z
N MET A 1 -24.39 10.79 -19.10
CA MET A 1 -22.97 10.42 -19.23
C MET A 1 -22.73 9.23 -18.34
N ALA A 2 -22.37 8.09 -18.93
CA ALA A 2 -22.31 6.79 -18.28
C ALA A 2 -20.99 6.59 -17.51
N GLY A 3 -21.08 5.88 -16.38
CA GLY A 3 -20.17 4.76 -16.09
C GLY A 3 -18.86 5.06 -15.38
N GLY A 4 -18.72 4.46 -14.20
CA GLY A 4 -17.43 4.11 -13.60
C GLY A 4 -17.07 4.94 -12.38
N LYS A 5 -17.36 4.42 -11.18
CA LYS A 5 -16.64 4.83 -9.96
C LYS A 5 -15.15 4.79 -10.30
N ALA A 6 -14.49 5.95 -10.20
CA ALA A 6 -13.06 6.07 -10.31
C ALA A 6 -12.44 4.96 -9.44
N ALA A 7 -11.81 3.99 -10.09
CA ALA A 7 -10.73 3.28 -9.42
C ALA A 7 -9.84 4.39 -8.89
N ALA A 8 -9.66 4.48 -7.56
CA ALA A 8 -8.84 5.50 -6.95
C ALA A 8 -7.53 5.53 -7.72
N GLU A 9 -7.30 6.59 -8.52
CA GLU A 9 -6.10 6.71 -9.31
C GLU A 9 -4.95 6.70 -8.29
N PHE A 10 -4.09 5.69 -8.40
CA PHE A 10 -2.96 5.58 -7.50
C PHE A 10 -2.04 6.78 -7.76
N GLU A 11 -1.98 7.70 -6.81
CA GLU A 11 -1.10 8.86 -6.90
C GLU A 11 0.29 8.48 -6.39
N ASP A 12 1.29 8.66 -7.24
CA ASP A 12 2.68 8.43 -6.84
C ASP A 12 3.18 9.56 -5.94
N LEU A 13 3.20 9.29 -4.64
CA LEU A 13 3.69 10.22 -3.61
C LEU A 13 5.18 10.03 -3.30
N LEU A 14 5.86 9.06 -3.94
CA LEU A 14 7.27 8.79 -3.70
C LEU A 14 8.16 10.01 -3.99
N PRO A 15 7.94 10.81 -5.04
CA PRO A 15 8.75 12.01 -5.28
C PRO A 15 8.63 13.03 -4.14
N MET A 16 7.42 13.21 -3.60
CA MET A 16 7.17 14.14 -2.48
C MET A 16 7.77 13.63 -1.17
N MET A 17 7.72 12.32 -0.93
CA MET A 17 8.37 11.70 0.22
C MET A 17 9.90 11.77 0.11
N ALA A 18 10.46 11.53 -1.08
CA ALA A 18 11.89 11.66 -1.35
C ALA A 18 12.39 13.08 -1.10
N ASP A 19 11.63 14.09 -1.52
CA ASP A 19 11.96 15.51 -1.30
C ASP A 19 11.97 15.87 0.19
N LYS A 20 11.02 15.33 0.97
CA LYS A 20 10.90 15.61 2.42
C LYS A 20 11.86 14.81 3.29
N LEU A 21 12.10 13.55 2.98
CA LEU A 21 12.83 12.59 3.83
C LEU A 21 14.26 12.31 3.33
N GLY A 22 14.57 12.67 2.08
CA GLY A 22 15.77 12.21 1.39
C GLY A 22 15.66 10.74 0.94
N GLY A 23 16.62 10.30 0.10
CA GLY A 23 16.60 8.94 -0.46
C GLY A 23 16.71 7.82 0.58
N GLU A 24 17.62 7.95 1.56
CA GLU A 24 17.77 6.96 2.63
C GLU A 24 16.56 6.94 3.59
N GLY A 25 16.01 8.13 3.90
CA GLY A 25 14.82 8.26 4.73
C GLY A 25 13.59 7.64 4.06
N LEU A 26 13.41 7.87 2.77
CA LEU A 26 12.35 7.24 1.98
C LEU A 26 12.46 5.71 2.02
N ILE A 27 13.64 5.15 1.76
CA ILE A 27 13.84 3.69 1.77
C ILE A 27 13.54 3.12 3.16
N SER A 28 14.00 3.78 4.22
CA SER A 28 13.73 3.36 5.60
C SER A 28 12.23 3.33 5.91
N GLU A 29 11.51 4.41 5.56
CA GLU A 29 10.06 4.50 5.79
C GLU A 29 9.28 3.47 4.96
N LEU A 30 9.68 3.24 3.71
CA LEU A 30 9.09 2.17 2.89
C LEU A 30 9.32 0.81 3.54
N CYS A 31 10.56 0.47 3.92
CA CYS A 31 10.85 -0.80 4.58
C CYS A 31 10.06 -0.99 5.88
N ASN A 32 9.88 0.07 6.66
CA ASN A 32 9.09 0.05 7.88
C ASN A 32 7.60 -0.19 7.57
N GLY A 33 7.04 0.51 6.58
CA GLY A 33 5.66 0.30 6.13
C GLY A 33 5.43 -1.11 5.60
N PHE A 34 6.33 -1.64 4.77
CA PHE A 34 6.27 -3.02 4.30
C PHE A 34 6.29 -4.02 5.45
N ARG A 35 7.19 -3.83 6.43
CA ARG A 35 7.26 -4.69 7.64
C ARG A 35 6.02 -4.62 8.50
N LEU A 36 5.36 -3.47 8.55
CA LEU A 36 4.11 -3.32 9.29
C LEU A 36 2.94 -4.04 8.58
N LEU A 37 2.92 -4.08 7.25
CA LEU A 37 1.81 -4.62 6.46
C LEU A 37 2.00 -6.09 6.05
N MET A 38 3.24 -6.60 6.08
CA MET A 38 3.55 -7.97 5.68
C MET A 38 3.07 -9.00 6.68
N ASP A 39 2.79 -10.20 6.16
CA ASP A 39 2.71 -11.41 6.96
C ASP A 39 4.13 -11.79 7.38
N THR A 40 4.39 -11.81 8.69
CA THR A 40 5.73 -12.10 9.24
C THR A 40 6.18 -13.55 9.02
N GLU A 41 5.24 -14.47 8.81
CA GLU A 41 5.57 -15.89 8.56
C GLU A 41 5.86 -16.15 7.08
N LYS A 42 5.11 -15.50 6.18
CA LYS A 42 5.25 -15.70 4.73
C LYS A 42 6.21 -14.71 4.06
N GLU A 43 6.65 -13.70 4.81
CA GLU A 43 7.49 -12.60 4.35
C GLU A 43 6.91 -11.82 3.14
N VAL A 44 5.60 -11.84 2.96
CA VAL A 44 4.89 -11.17 1.86
C VAL A 44 3.65 -10.45 2.37
N ILE A 45 3.22 -9.38 1.67
CA ILE A 45 1.93 -8.74 1.94
C ILE A 45 0.82 -9.62 1.37
N THR A 46 0.02 -10.21 2.25
CA THR A 46 -1.17 -10.96 1.87
C THR A 46 -2.41 -10.10 2.05
N PHE A 47 -3.52 -10.47 1.42
CA PHE A 47 -4.80 -9.79 1.65
C PHE A 47 -5.21 -9.78 3.13
N GLU A 48 -4.99 -10.89 3.84
CA GLU A 48 -5.33 -10.97 5.26
C GLU A 48 -4.40 -10.13 6.14
N SER A 49 -3.08 -10.14 5.88
CA SER A 49 -2.15 -9.29 6.64
C SER A 49 -2.41 -7.81 6.39
N LEU A 50 -2.66 -7.44 5.13
CA LEU A 50 -2.99 -6.06 4.76
C LEU A 50 -4.28 -5.61 5.43
N LYS A 51 -5.36 -6.40 5.38
CA LYS A 51 -6.65 -6.07 6.00
C LYS A 51 -6.58 -5.96 7.52
N LYS A 52 -5.80 -6.85 8.16
CA LYS A 52 -5.61 -6.84 9.61
C LYS A 52 -4.76 -5.66 10.06
N ASN A 53 -3.67 -5.39 9.35
CA ASN A 53 -2.69 -4.38 9.77
C ASN A 53 -3.08 -2.98 9.29
N SER A 54 -3.90 -2.83 8.25
CA SER A 54 -4.48 -1.54 7.84
C SER A 54 -5.37 -0.94 8.94
N ALA A 55 -6.04 -1.78 9.73
CA ALA A 55 -6.79 -1.33 10.90
C ALA A 55 -5.89 -0.66 11.97
N LEU A 56 -4.61 -1.04 12.06
CA LEU A 56 -3.64 -0.40 12.98
C LEU A 56 -3.20 0.99 12.49
N LEU A 57 -3.40 1.27 11.20
CA LEU A 57 -3.14 2.57 10.57
C LEU A 57 -4.41 3.43 10.48
N GLU A 58 -5.47 3.05 11.19
CA GLU A 58 -6.79 3.69 11.12
C GLU A 58 -7.42 3.66 9.72
N LEU A 59 -6.93 2.78 8.83
CA LEU A 59 -7.43 2.56 7.47
C LEU A 59 -8.50 1.45 7.42
N GLN A 60 -9.28 1.31 8.49
CA GLN A 60 -10.33 0.29 8.65
C GLN A 60 -11.55 0.49 7.73
N ASP A 61 -11.69 1.69 7.15
CA ASP A 61 -12.78 2.02 6.24
C ASP A 61 -12.51 1.57 4.79
N LEU A 62 -11.30 1.05 4.52
CA LEU A 62 -10.96 0.48 3.22
C LEU A 62 -11.79 -0.77 2.96
N ARG A 63 -12.47 -0.79 1.81
CA ARG A 63 -13.25 -1.95 1.39
C ARG A 63 -12.34 -3.04 0.82
N ASP A 64 -12.85 -4.26 0.78
CA ASP A 64 -12.13 -5.41 0.23
C ASP A 64 -11.70 -5.19 -1.24
N ASP A 65 -12.50 -4.47 -2.05
CA ASP A 65 -12.13 -4.11 -3.43
C ASP A 65 -10.96 -3.13 -3.50
N GLU A 66 -10.86 -2.20 -2.55
CA GLU A 66 -9.78 -1.23 -2.47
C GLU A 66 -8.47 -1.89 -2.02
N LEU A 67 -8.53 -2.75 -1.01
CA LEU A 67 -7.39 -3.54 -0.54
C LEU A 67 -6.86 -4.49 -1.63
N LEU A 68 -7.75 -5.16 -2.38
CA LEU A 68 -7.37 -5.98 -3.52
C LEU A 68 -6.74 -5.15 -4.63
N SER A 69 -7.21 -3.93 -4.87
CA SER A 69 -6.61 -3.01 -5.83
C SER A 69 -5.18 -2.63 -5.41
N MET A 70 -4.96 -2.31 -4.13
CA MET A 70 -3.63 -1.99 -3.60
C MET A 70 -2.62 -3.13 -3.78
N ILE A 71 -3.03 -4.37 -3.52
CA ILE A 71 -2.18 -5.56 -3.73
C ILE A 71 -1.86 -5.74 -5.21
N ARG A 72 -2.88 -5.56 -6.08
CA ARG A 72 -2.68 -5.68 -7.52
C ARG A 72 -1.74 -4.62 -8.06
N GLU A 73 -1.87 -3.35 -7.64
CA GLU A 73 -0.94 -2.28 -8.07
C GLU A 73 0.46 -2.50 -7.49
N GLY A 74 0.60 -2.82 -6.20
CA GLY A 74 1.92 -2.99 -5.55
C GLY A 74 2.73 -4.19 -6.01
N ILE A 75 2.09 -5.27 -6.47
CA ILE A 75 2.77 -6.46 -7.02
C ILE A 75 2.91 -6.37 -8.55
N ARG A 76 2.22 -5.44 -9.21
CA ARG A 76 2.21 -5.34 -10.69
C ARG A 76 3.60 -5.09 -11.29
N ASP A 77 4.52 -4.52 -10.51
CA ASP A 77 5.90 -4.25 -10.94
C ASP A 77 6.88 -5.43 -10.80
N LEU A 78 6.42 -6.61 -10.33
CA LEU A 78 7.28 -7.78 -10.12
C LEU A 78 7.13 -8.91 -11.15
N VAL A 79 6.54 -8.64 -12.32
CA VAL A 79 6.34 -9.64 -13.41
C VAL A 79 6.99 -9.21 -14.71
#